data_AF-A0A8C4P014-F1
#
_entry.id   AF-A0A8C4P014-F1
#
_cell.length_a   1.000
_cell.length_b   1.000
_cell.length_c   1.000
_cell.angle_alpha   90.00
_cell.angle_beta   90.00
_cell.angle_gamma   90.00
#
_symmetry.space_group_name_H-M   'P 1'
#
loop_
_entity.id
_entity.type
_entity.pdbx_description
1 polymer ?
#
loop_
_entity_poly.entity_id
_entity_poly.type
_entity_poly.pdbx_seq_one_letter_code
_entity_poly.pdbx_strand_id
1 'polypeptide(L)'
;KDDILTTYFAASQHKEFRAGLQAQLAECRAQVKHWEGVATICELSKQEELAELQKQCDQEIQSLQEALRETAAQYEARIAVLQSQPVEWKRASGHQTEAEATASTDRRHNQPAELEAAEGEGTALTAEGYFSLRHCDSASLSSFSLDTPSLPRKLHAQDDTDSLVSTGTLVPEAIYLPPAGHRLVTHSDWDALNAQNFTLLCLCVQVSMLQSQVHTSEALLQDLQKSFSQSQNAVQSRLAELSFSQRKMCSELSRLKGEEVEDEGPESSSSFPPTLQGAHCEERLRIEIVNLREQLDTRTEENVQLSSLKTETERIQAQKDQLQAELLACRTELEALRVALSHVQSTNKALSSDKAALQQQCLELRSQVISLRSQVDTSQTVQMDFVQLSQSLQVKLELIRQAESFEQVKEILEEGVSEAGSPPADAS
;
A
#
# COMPACT_ATOMS: atom_id res chain seq x y z
N LYS A 1 65.98 27.06 39.45
CA LYS A 1 66.00 25.65 38.99
C LYS A 1 64.59 25.08 38.96
N ASP A 2 63.73 25.44 39.91
CA ASP A 2 62.36 24.93 40.00
C ASP A 2 61.44 25.41 38.87
N ASP A 3 61.54 26.67 38.41
CA ASP A 3 60.72 27.18 37.29
C ASP A 3 60.93 26.45 35.96
N ILE A 4 62.13 25.91 35.72
CA ILE A 4 62.48 25.21 34.48
C ILE A 4 61.86 23.80 34.48
N LEU A 5 61.76 23.16 35.64
CA LEU A 5 61.15 21.83 35.76
C LEU A 5 59.63 21.89 35.60
N THR A 6 58.98 22.93 36.15
CA THR A 6 57.53 23.12 36.04
C THR A 6 57.08 23.41 34.60
N THR A 7 57.85 24.22 33.86
CA THR A 7 57.57 24.50 32.45
C THR A 7 57.80 23.27 31.55
N TYR A 8 58.82 22.46 31.82
CA TYR A 8 59.01 21.19 31.11
C TYR A 8 57.89 20.19 31.38
N PHE A 9 57.40 20.12 32.62
CA PHE A 9 56.30 19.22 32.99
C PHE A 9 54.98 19.63 32.33
N ALA A 10 54.66 20.93 32.33
CA ALA A 10 53.49 21.47 31.64
C ALA A 10 53.56 21.28 30.11
N ALA A 11 54.75 21.45 29.51
CA ALA A 11 54.96 21.21 28.09
C ALA A 11 54.83 19.71 27.72
N SER A 12 55.24 18.80 28.62
CA SER A 12 55.08 17.35 28.43
C SER A 12 53.61 16.94 28.48
N GLN A 13 52.84 17.44 29.46
CA GLN A 13 51.40 17.17 29.55
C GLN A 13 50.64 17.72 28.33
N HIS A 14 50.99 18.93 27.86
CA HIS A 14 50.40 19.47 26.63
C HIS A 14 50.71 18.62 25.39
N LYS A 15 51.90 18.01 25.32
CA LYS A 15 52.28 17.10 24.24
C LYS A 15 51.47 15.81 24.26
N GLU A 16 51.29 15.21 25.44
CA GLU A 16 50.48 14.01 25.62
C GLU A 16 49.00 14.26 25.31
N PHE A 17 48.44 15.38 25.79
CA PHE A 17 47.08 15.78 25.46
C PHE A 17 46.89 15.98 23.96
N ARG A 18 47.84 16.65 23.29
CA ARG A 18 47.81 16.85 21.84
C ARG A 18 47.91 15.54 21.08
N ALA A 19 48.74 14.60 21.53
CA ALA A 19 48.86 13.28 20.94
C ALA A 19 47.57 12.45 21.10
N GLY A 20 46.92 12.51 22.28
CA GLY A 20 45.62 11.89 22.51
C GLY A 20 44.51 12.46 21.63
N LEU A 21 44.47 13.79 21.50
CA LEU A 21 43.51 14.47 20.62
C LEU A 21 43.74 14.10 19.14
N GLN A 22 45.00 13.94 18.73
CA GLN A 22 45.37 13.55 17.38
C GLN A 22 45.03 12.09 17.08
N ALA A 23 45.16 11.19 18.07
CA ALA A 23 44.70 9.82 17.97
C ALA A 23 43.18 9.73 17.85
N GLN A 24 42.42 10.48 18.66
CA GLN A 24 40.96 10.55 18.56
C GLN A 24 40.50 11.10 17.21
N LEU A 25 41.17 12.13 16.67
CA LEU A 25 40.87 12.64 15.33
C LEU A 25 41.15 11.61 14.24
N ALA A 26 42.21 10.79 14.38
CA ALA A 26 42.51 9.72 13.45
C ALA A 26 41.45 8.61 13.51
N GLU A 27 40.99 8.26 14.70
CA GLU A 27 39.92 7.28 14.92
C GLU A 27 38.58 7.77 14.36
N CYS A 28 38.18 9.01 14.66
CA CYS A 28 36.97 9.62 14.06
C CYS A 28 37.04 9.64 12.53
N ARG A 29 38.21 9.95 11.94
CA ARG A 29 38.39 9.89 10.48
C ARG A 29 38.26 8.47 9.93
N ALA A 30 38.78 7.47 10.63
CA ALA A 30 38.64 6.08 10.23
C ALA A 30 37.18 5.62 10.29
N GLN A 31 36.44 6.03 11.33
CA GLN A 31 35.01 5.74 11.45
C GLN A 31 34.19 6.40 10.33
N VAL A 32 34.47 7.67 10.00
CA VAL A 32 33.81 8.35 8.86
C VAL A 32 34.03 7.57 7.57
N LYS A 33 35.28 7.18 7.27
CA LYS A 33 35.57 6.36 6.07
C LYS A 33 34.88 5.00 6.08
N HIS A 34 34.75 4.38 7.25
CA HIS A 34 34.03 3.12 7.39
C HIS A 34 32.55 3.30 7.06
N TRP A 35 31.90 4.31 7.64
CA TRP A 35 30.49 4.62 7.38
C TRP A 35 30.23 5.07 5.94
N GLU A 36 31.15 5.81 5.32
CA GLU A 36 31.11 6.16 3.89
C GLU A 36 31.14 4.89 3.00
N GLY A 37 31.99 3.92 3.34
CA GLY A 37 32.04 2.63 2.64
C GLY A 37 30.75 1.83 2.79
N VAL A 38 30.20 1.77 4.01
CA VAL A 38 28.91 1.10 4.28
C VAL A 38 27.77 1.77 3.51
N ALA A 39 27.71 3.10 3.49
CA ALA A 39 26.71 3.85 2.72
C ALA A 39 26.80 3.55 1.22
N THR A 40 28.02 3.49 0.68
CA THR A 40 28.25 3.15 -0.73
C THR A 40 27.78 1.73 -1.06
N ILE A 41 28.09 0.75 -0.21
CA ILE A 41 27.63 -0.64 -0.40
C ILE A 41 26.11 -0.72 -0.34
N CYS A 42 25.47 -0.03 0.62
CA CYS A 42 24.00 0.02 0.71
C CYS A 42 23.38 0.67 -0.55
N GLU A 43 23.99 1.74 -1.07
CA GLU A 43 23.52 2.39 -2.29
C GLU A 43 23.64 1.47 -3.51
N LEU A 44 24.78 0.78 -3.67
CA LEU A 44 24.98 -0.18 -4.75
C LEU A 44 24.01 -1.37 -4.65
N SER A 45 23.83 -1.94 -3.46
CA SER A 45 22.87 -3.04 -3.23
C SER A 45 21.44 -2.61 -3.58
N LYS A 46 21.03 -1.40 -3.20
CA LYS A 46 19.74 -0.84 -3.59
C LYS A 46 19.62 -0.67 -5.11
N GLN A 47 20.68 -0.20 -5.77
CA GLN A 47 20.68 -0.06 -7.23
C GLN A 47 20.56 -1.41 -7.95
N GLU A 48 21.21 -2.46 -7.42
CA GLU A 48 21.10 -3.82 -7.94
C GLU A 48 19.67 -4.38 -7.80
N GLU A 49 19.05 -4.25 -6.63
CA GLU A 49 17.66 -4.67 -6.40
C GLU A 49 16.68 -3.91 -7.32
N LEU A 50 16.88 -2.60 -7.51
CA LEU A 50 16.06 -1.81 -8.44
C LEU A 50 16.24 -2.26 -9.89
N ALA A 51 17.47 -2.58 -10.31
CA ALA A 51 17.74 -3.09 -11.65
C ALA A 51 17.11 -4.46 -11.88
N GLU A 52 17.12 -5.33 -10.88
CA GLU A 52 16.50 -6.67 -10.96
C GLU A 52 14.97 -6.58 -10.99
N LEU A 53 14.37 -5.72 -10.15
CA LEU A 53 12.94 -5.43 -10.20
C LEU A 53 12.52 -4.84 -11.55
N GLN A 54 13.29 -3.88 -12.09
CA GLN A 54 13.01 -3.31 -13.41
C GLN A 54 13.02 -4.39 -14.49
N LYS A 55 14.03 -5.28 -14.46
CA LYS A 55 14.14 -6.40 -15.40
C LYS A 55 12.95 -7.36 -15.29
N GLN A 56 12.49 -7.64 -14.07
CA GLN A 56 11.32 -8.50 -13.85
C GLN A 56 10.03 -7.87 -14.40
N CYS A 57 9.81 -6.58 -14.14
CA CYS A 57 8.70 -5.82 -14.73
C CYS A 57 8.73 -5.87 -16.27
N ASP A 58 9.90 -5.65 -16.88
CA ASP A 58 10.06 -5.70 -18.33
C ASP A 58 9.75 -7.09 -18.90
N GLN A 59 10.17 -8.16 -18.20
CA GLN A 59 9.86 -9.54 -18.58
C GLN A 59 8.36 -9.86 -18.48
N GLU A 60 7.68 -9.41 -17.42
CA GLU A 60 6.24 -9.57 -17.26
C GLU A 60 5.47 -8.83 -18.35
N ILE A 61 5.88 -7.59 -18.66
CA ILE A 61 5.29 -6.82 -19.77
C ILE A 61 5.45 -7.57 -21.09
N GLN A 62 6.64 -8.09 -21.39
CA GLN A 62 6.88 -8.87 -22.61
C GLN A 62 6.02 -10.14 -22.66
N SER A 63 5.93 -10.87 -21.55
CA SER A 63 5.09 -12.07 -21.47
C SER A 63 3.61 -11.75 -21.69
N LEU A 64 3.11 -10.65 -21.12
CA LEU A 64 1.72 -10.20 -21.31
C LEU A 64 1.47 -9.76 -22.75
N GLN A 65 2.42 -9.04 -23.36
CA GLN A 65 2.33 -8.64 -24.77
C GLN A 65 2.31 -9.85 -25.70
N GLU A 66 3.11 -10.89 -25.44
CA GLU A 66 3.11 -12.15 -26.18
C GLU A 66 1.76 -12.87 -26.08
N ALA A 67 1.21 -12.98 -24.86
CA ALA A 67 -0.10 -13.60 -24.63
C ALA A 67 -1.24 -12.83 -25.34
N LEU A 68 -1.21 -11.50 -25.30
CA LEU A 68 -2.15 -10.67 -26.05
C LEU A 68 -2.00 -10.86 -27.56
N ARG A 69 -0.77 -10.92 -28.07
CA ARG A 69 -0.49 -11.19 -29.49
C ARG A 69 -1.00 -12.57 -29.91
N GLU A 70 -0.84 -13.58 -29.06
CA GLU A 70 -1.33 -14.94 -29.32
C GLU A 70 -2.86 -15.00 -29.33
N THR A 71 -3.52 -14.39 -28.34
CA THR A 71 -4.99 -14.34 -28.31
C THR A 71 -5.54 -13.57 -29.50
N ALA A 72 -4.92 -12.46 -29.91
CA ALA A 72 -5.28 -11.74 -31.13
C ALA A 72 -5.16 -12.65 -32.38
N ALA A 73 -4.04 -13.38 -32.53
CA ALA A 73 -3.85 -14.32 -33.63
C ALA A 73 -4.89 -15.46 -33.63
N GLN A 74 -5.29 -15.95 -32.44
CA GLN A 74 -6.35 -16.94 -32.29
C GLN A 74 -7.72 -16.39 -32.76
N TYR A 75 -8.03 -15.14 -32.42
CA TYR A 75 -9.25 -14.49 -32.90
C TYR A 75 -9.22 -14.26 -34.42
N GLU A 76 -8.11 -13.80 -34.98
CA GLU A 76 -7.93 -13.64 -36.43
C GLU A 76 -8.14 -14.97 -37.17
N ALA A 77 -7.56 -16.07 -36.67
CA ALA A 77 -7.75 -17.39 -37.25
C ALA A 77 -9.22 -17.85 -37.19
N ARG A 78 -9.91 -17.61 -36.06
CA ARG A 78 -11.34 -17.93 -35.92
C ARG A 78 -12.21 -17.09 -36.87
N ILE A 79 -11.90 -15.81 -37.03
CA ILE A 79 -12.57 -14.93 -37.99
C ILE A 79 -12.33 -15.43 -39.42
N ALA A 80 -11.11 -15.82 -39.78
CA ALA A 80 -10.79 -16.36 -41.10
C ALA A 80 -11.56 -17.67 -41.38
N VAL A 81 -11.68 -18.57 -40.41
CA VAL A 81 -12.50 -19.79 -40.53
C VAL A 81 -13.97 -19.44 -40.76
N LEU A 82 -14.53 -18.52 -39.97
CA LEU A 82 -15.93 -18.08 -40.13
C LEU A 82 -16.17 -17.40 -41.48
N GLN A 83 -15.20 -16.66 -42.02
CA GLN A 83 -15.27 -16.04 -43.34
C GLN A 83 -15.10 -17.04 -44.49
N SER A 84 -14.35 -18.13 -44.28
CA SER A 84 -14.13 -19.19 -45.26
C SER A 84 -15.27 -20.22 -45.36
N GLN A 85 -16.15 -20.28 -44.34
CA GLN A 85 -17.35 -21.10 -44.42
C GLN A 85 -18.30 -20.54 -45.49
N PRO A 86 -18.65 -21.32 -46.53
CA PRO A 86 -19.66 -20.90 -47.49
C PRO A 86 -20.98 -20.68 -46.77
N VAL A 87 -21.68 -19.62 -47.15
CA VAL A 87 -22.99 -19.22 -46.62
C VAL A 87 -24.05 -20.30 -46.91
N GLU A 88 -24.11 -21.36 -46.11
CA GLU A 88 -25.15 -22.40 -46.20
C GLU A 88 -26.49 -21.91 -45.63
N TRP A 89 -26.47 -20.90 -44.76
CA TRP A 89 -27.69 -20.31 -44.20
C TRP A 89 -28.50 -19.46 -45.21
N LYS A 90 -27.89 -18.96 -46.30
CA LYS A 90 -28.66 -18.30 -47.39
C LYS A 90 -29.33 -19.27 -48.35
N ARG A 91 -28.95 -20.56 -48.37
CA ARG A 91 -29.59 -21.56 -49.24
C ARG A 91 -30.85 -22.16 -48.60
N ALA A 92 -30.99 -22.10 -47.28
CA ALA A 92 -32.14 -22.62 -46.55
C ALA A 92 -33.34 -21.64 -46.44
N SER A 93 -33.20 -20.37 -46.83
CA SER A 93 -34.26 -19.33 -46.63
C SER A 93 -34.76 -18.65 -47.91
N GLY A 94 -34.51 -19.21 -49.09
CA GLY A 94 -34.87 -18.57 -50.36
C GLY A 94 -35.46 -19.53 -51.37
N HIS A 95 -36.59 -20.15 -51.06
CA HIS A 95 -37.49 -20.74 -52.06
C HIS A 95 -38.91 -20.32 -51.71
N GLN A 96 -39.29 -19.12 -52.17
CA GLN A 96 -40.64 -18.81 -52.66
C GLN A 96 -40.60 -17.39 -53.21
N THR A 97 -40.66 -17.33 -54.55
CA THR A 97 -41.36 -16.38 -55.43
C THR A 97 -40.44 -15.92 -56.56
N GLU A 98 -40.72 -16.44 -57.75
CA GLU A 98 -40.10 -16.10 -59.03
C GLU A 98 -40.56 -14.75 -59.57
N ALA A 99 -39.72 -14.20 -60.47
CA ALA A 99 -40.00 -13.25 -61.55
C ALA A 99 -40.47 -11.83 -61.11
N GLU A 100 -40.04 -10.71 -61.70
CA GLU A 100 -39.62 -10.40 -63.07
C GLU A 100 -39.14 -8.92 -63.04
N ALA A 101 -38.23 -8.52 -63.94
CA ALA A 101 -38.11 -7.18 -64.57
C ALA A 101 -36.65 -6.74 -64.83
N THR A 102 -36.23 -7.00 -66.06
CA THR A 102 -35.59 -6.07 -67.01
C THR A 102 -34.45 -5.15 -66.56
N ALA A 103 -33.26 -5.47 -67.06
CA ALA A 103 -32.36 -4.62 -67.85
C ALA A 103 -32.18 -3.14 -67.47
N SER A 104 -30.95 -2.77 -67.11
CA SER A 104 -30.19 -1.76 -67.87
C SER A 104 -28.71 -1.67 -67.46
N THR A 105 -27.96 -1.29 -68.47
CA THR A 105 -26.52 -1.28 -68.72
C THR A 105 -25.72 -0.19 -68.00
N ASP A 106 -24.51 -0.58 -67.58
CA ASP A 106 -23.21 0.05 -67.88
C ASP A 106 -22.64 1.21 -66.99
N ARG A 107 -21.33 1.04 -66.73
CA ARG A 107 -20.24 2.01 -66.51
C ARG A 107 -20.05 2.81 -65.18
N ARG A 108 -18.93 2.41 -64.55
CA ARG A 108 -17.73 3.18 -64.13
C ARG A 108 -17.74 4.05 -62.85
N HIS A 109 -16.67 3.79 -62.10
CA HIS A 109 -15.71 4.73 -61.47
C HIS A 109 -15.91 5.20 -60.01
N ASN A 110 -14.85 4.90 -59.24
CA ASN A 110 -14.11 5.71 -58.26
C ASN A 110 -14.74 6.16 -56.92
N GLN A 111 -14.09 5.61 -55.89
CA GLN A 111 -13.53 6.24 -54.67
C GLN A 111 -14.43 6.72 -53.52
N PRO A 112 -13.92 6.61 -52.27
CA PRO A 112 -14.65 6.86 -51.03
C PRO A 112 -14.37 8.26 -50.45
N ALA A 113 -15.38 8.86 -49.81
CA ALA A 113 -15.27 9.94 -48.84
C ALA A 113 -16.63 10.02 -48.11
N GLU A 114 -16.70 9.70 -46.82
CA GLU A 114 -16.58 10.63 -45.69
C GLU A 114 -17.87 11.44 -45.40
N LEU A 115 -18.22 11.44 -44.11
CA LEU A 115 -18.93 12.46 -43.33
C LEU A 115 -20.48 12.43 -43.22
N GLU A 116 -20.87 12.26 -41.96
CA GLU A 116 -21.82 13.09 -41.17
C GLU A 116 -23.33 12.78 -41.17
N ALA A 117 -23.77 12.48 -39.94
CA ALA A 117 -24.90 13.00 -39.19
C ALA A 117 -26.24 13.30 -39.88
N ALA A 118 -27.31 12.72 -39.33
CA ALA A 118 -28.56 13.43 -39.10
C ALA A 118 -29.41 12.76 -38.02
N GLU A 119 -29.86 13.58 -37.07
CA GLU A 119 -30.84 13.29 -36.03
C GLU A 119 -32.24 12.97 -36.58
N GLY A 120 -33.07 12.32 -35.76
CA GLY A 120 -34.48 12.05 -36.06
C GLY A 120 -35.27 11.65 -34.81
N GLU A 121 -35.85 12.67 -34.18
CA GLU A 121 -36.82 12.67 -33.08
C GLU A 121 -38.11 11.87 -33.36
N GLY A 122 -38.77 11.36 -32.31
CA GLY A 122 -40.18 10.96 -32.39
C GLY A 122 -40.70 9.96 -31.32
N THR A 123 -40.98 10.45 -30.11
CA THR A 123 -42.23 10.32 -29.30
C THR A 123 -43.10 9.04 -29.42
N ALA A 124 -43.74 8.44 -28.40
CA ALA A 124 -44.23 8.91 -27.10
C ALA A 124 -44.92 7.75 -26.29
N LEU A 125 -44.86 7.84 -24.94
CA LEU A 125 -45.96 7.55 -23.94
C LEU A 125 -46.43 6.08 -23.76
N THR A 126 -46.77 5.48 -22.60
CA THR A 126 -47.15 5.80 -21.18
C THR A 126 -46.82 4.53 -20.35
N ALA A 127 -46.52 4.46 -19.04
CA ALA A 127 -47.29 4.81 -17.82
C ALA A 127 -46.34 4.52 -16.62
N GLU A 128 -46.04 5.47 -15.72
CA GLU A 128 -46.74 5.73 -14.44
C GLU A 128 -46.43 4.72 -13.31
N GLY A 129 -45.83 5.19 -12.19
CA GLY A 129 -45.90 4.46 -10.90
C GLY A 129 -44.64 4.32 -10.01
N TYR A 130 -44.02 5.43 -9.58
CA TYR A 130 -43.62 5.71 -8.19
C TYR A 130 -42.99 4.59 -7.28
N PHE A 131 -41.66 4.62 -7.08
CA PHE A 131 -40.94 4.90 -5.80
C PHE A 131 -39.46 4.47 -5.83
N SER A 132 -38.59 5.47 -5.91
CA SER A 132 -37.32 5.71 -5.18
C SER A 132 -36.38 4.54 -4.79
N LEU A 133 -35.17 4.54 -5.36
CA LEU A 133 -34.03 5.14 -4.67
C LEU A 133 -32.97 5.65 -5.66
N ARG A 134 -32.64 6.93 -5.49
CA ARG A 134 -31.75 7.77 -6.31
C ARG A 134 -30.28 7.37 -6.15
N HIS A 135 -29.62 7.06 -7.26
CA HIS A 135 -28.70 7.95 -7.99
C HIS A 135 -27.36 8.20 -7.28
N CYS A 136 -26.34 7.53 -7.83
CA CYS A 136 -25.03 8.14 -8.04
C CYS A 136 -25.19 9.54 -8.62
N ASP A 137 -24.39 10.49 -8.17
CA ASP A 137 -23.63 11.33 -9.11
C ASP A 137 -22.47 12.05 -8.40
N SER A 138 -21.36 12.01 -9.11
CA SER A 138 -20.11 12.70 -8.89
C SER A 138 -20.29 14.21 -8.98
N ALA A 139 -19.77 14.97 -8.02
CA ALA A 139 -19.40 16.37 -8.26
C ALA A 139 -18.28 16.80 -7.31
N SER A 140 -17.19 17.25 -7.92
CA SER A 140 -16.08 17.94 -7.27
C SER A 140 -16.42 19.41 -6.98
N LEU A 141 -15.54 19.99 -6.15
CA LEU A 141 -15.19 21.41 -6.00
C LEU A 141 -15.84 22.21 -4.87
N SER A 142 -14.99 22.49 -3.88
CA SER A 142 -14.74 23.80 -3.26
C SER A 142 -15.94 24.69 -2.92
N SER A 143 -16.24 24.82 -1.62
CA SER A 143 -16.46 26.11 -0.96
C SER A 143 -16.67 25.87 0.54
N PHE A 144 -15.78 26.39 1.38
CA PHE A 144 -16.11 26.65 2.78
C PHE A 144 -15.82 28.12 3.06
N SER A 145 -16.90 28.92 3.02
CA SER A 145 -16.93 30.24 3.62
C SER A 145 -16.76 30.11 5.14
N LEU A 146 -15.87 30.93 5.68
CA LEU A 146 -15.71 31.20 7.10
C LEU A 146 -16.95 31.94 7.63
N ASP A 147 -17.66 31.35 8.57
CA ASP A 147 -18.52 32.09 9.50
C ASP A 147 -18.20 31.66 10.94
N THR A 148 -17.41 32.50 11.61
CA THR A 148 -17.14 32.46 13.06
C THR A 148 -18.23 33.21 13.83
N PRO A 149 -18.79 32.67 14.93
CA PRO A 149 -19.59 33.46 15.86
C PRO A 149 -18.68 34.33 16.74
N SER A 150 -19.13 35.56 16.94
CA SER A 150 -18.41 36.70 17.50
C SER A 150 -18.47 36.81 19.04
N LEU A 151 -17.43 37.47 19.59
CA LEU A 151 -17.31 38.30 20.83
C LEU A 151 -16.55 37.70 22.05
N PRO A 152 -15.87 38.53 22.89
CA PRO A 152 -15.94 40.00 22.98
C PRO A 152 -14.61 40.78 22.84
N ARG A 153 -14.75 41.99 22.29
CA ARG A 153 -13.75 43.08 22.21
C ARG A 153 -13.47 43.67 23.60
N LYS A 154 -12.19 43.93 23.88
CA LYS A 154 -11.72 44.86 24.90
C LYS A 154 -11.29 46.15 24.18
N LEU A 155 -11.95 47.26 24.51
CA LEU A 155 -11.57 48.61 24.06
C LEU A 155 -10.47 49.17 24.97
N HIS A 156 -9.36 49.62 24.39
CA HIS A 156 -8.65 50.79 24.91
C HIS A 156 -7.99 51.55 23.76
N ALA A 157 -8.29 52.85 23.71
CA ALA A 157 -7.89 53.82 22.71
C ALA A 157 -6.43 54.25 22.89
N GLN A 158 -5.79 54.79 21.84
CA GLN A 158 -5.44 56.21 21.75
C GLN A 158 -4.68 56.51 20.45
N ASP A 159 -5.09 57.57 19.77
CA ASP A 159 -4.53 58.14 18.53
C ASP A 159 -3.10 58.68 18.74
N ASP A 160 -2.24 58.57 17.72
CA ASP A 160 -1.86 59.70 16.88
C ASP A 160 -0.89 59.26 15.78
N THR A 161 -1.24 59.68 14.56
CA THR A 161 -0.39 59.72 13.37
C THR A 161 0.80 60.64 13.59
N ASP A 162 2.02 60.23 13.21
CA ASP A 162 2.80 60.99 12.23
C ASP A 162 4.06 60.28 11.71
N SER A 163 4.21 60.47 10.40
CA SER A 163 5.30 60.20 9.48
C SER A 163 6.73 60.28 10.04
N LEU A 164 7.53 59.22 9.83
CA LEU A 164 8.91 59.39 9.36
C LEU A 164 9.21 58.45 8.18
N VAL A 165 9.41 59.11 7.06
CA VAL A 165 9.87 58.63 5.76
C VAL A 165 11.28 58.06 5.85
N SER A 166 11.48 56.93 5.16
CA SER A 166 12.72 56.54 4.47
C SER A 166 14.00 56.37 5.30
N THR A 167 14.37 55.10 5.50
CA THR A 167 15.76 54.65 5.29
C THR A 167 15.71 53.25 4.69
N GLY A 168 15.54 53.19 3.38
CA GLY A 168 15.87 51.98 2.63
C GLY A 168 17.40 51.87 2.56
N THR A 169 17.98 50.83 3.15
CA THR A 169 19.14 50.11 2.61
C THR A 169 19.32 48.76 3.33
N LEU A 170 19.15 47.69 2.56
CA LEU A 170 19.68 46.33 2.77
C LEU A 170 19.19 45.56 4.01
N VAL A 171 17.96 45.04 3.94
CA VAL A 171 17.55 43.85 4.72
C VAL A 171 17.55 42.64 3.78
N PRO A 172 18.31 41.56 4.09
CA PRO A 172 18.33 40.35 3.28
C PRO A 172 16.93 39.77 3.08
N GLU A 173 16.70 39.26 1.88
CA GLU A 173 15.44 38.77 1.28
C GLU A 173 14.81 37.53 1.95
N ALA A 174 14.96 37.33 3.27
CA ALA A 174 14.65 36.04 3.89
C ALA A 174 14.17 36.08 5.35
N ILE A 175 13.38 37.08 5.77
CA ILE A 175 12.60 36.95 7.02
C ILE A 175 11.12 36.97 6.65
N TYR A 176 10.63 35.83 6.17
CA TYR A 176 9.20 35.60 6.04
C TYR A 176 8.58 35.60 7.45
N LEU A 177 7.86 36.67 7.78
CA LEU A 177 7.03 36.73 8.98
C LEU A 177 5.66 36.14 8.65
N PRO A 178 5.30 34.96 9.18
CA PRO A 178 4.00 34.37 8.89
C PRO A 178 2.86 35.24 9.45
N PRO A 179 1.72 35.35 8.74
CA PRO A 179 0.55 36.09 9.21
C PRO A 179 0.10 35.63 10.60
N ALA A 180 -0.50 36.54 11.39
CA ALA A 180 -0.96 36.25 12.74
C ALA A 180 -1.83 34.97 12.77
N GLY A 181 -1.44 34.00 13.61
CA GLY A 181 -2.10 32.69 13.73
C GLY A 181 -1.45 31.56 12.92
N HIS A 182 -0.46 31.84 12.06
CA HIS A 182 0.25 30.82 11.29
C HIS A 182 1.65 30.60 11.87
N ARG A 183 1.96 29.34 12.22
CA ARG A 183 3.31 28.94 12.66
C ARG A 183 4.06 28.33 11.48
N LEU A 184 5.29 28.76 11.27
CA LEU A 184 6.21 28.10 10.34
C LEU A 184 6.47 26.66 10.82
N VAL A 185 6.12 25.69 9.98
CA VAL A 185 6.38 24.26 10.24
C VAL A 185 7.88 24.03 10.09
N THR A 186 8.51 23.44 11.09
CA THR A 186 9.95 23.13 11.02
C THR A 186 10.18 21.99 10.01
N HIS A 187 11.36 21.91 9.39
CA HIS A 187 11.68 20.81 8.47
C HIS A 187 11.45 19.43 9.11
N SER A 188 11.79 19.26 10.39
CA SER A 188 11.53 18.03 11.14
C SER A 188 10.03 17.72 11.32
N ASP A 189 9.19 18.73 11.53
CA ASP A 189 7.74 18.53 11.65
C ASP A 189 7.11 18.21 10.28
N TRP A 190 7.65 18.80 9.21
CA TRP A 190 7.24 18.54 7.84
C TRP A 190 7.60 17.11 7.41
N ASP A 191 8.81 16.66 7.72
CA ASP A 191 9.27 15.30 7.46
C ASP A 191 8.45 14.26 8.25
N ALA A 192 8.12 14.55 9.52
CA ALA A 192 7.26 13.70 10.33
C ALA A 192 5.82 13.60 9.78
N LEU A 193 5.26 14.71 9.32
CA LEU A 193 3.94 14.74 8.68
C LEU A 193 3.95 13.97 7.35
N ASN A 194 5.03 14.07 6.59
CA ASN A 194 5.18 13.37 5.32
C ASN A 194 5.35 11.85 5.54
N ALA A 195 6.08 11.44 6.59
CA ALA A 195 6.19 10.04 6.98
C ALA A 195 4.83 9.45 7.44
N GLN A 196 4.02 10.23 8.17
CA GLN A 196 2.64 9.83 8.49
C GLN A 196 1.77 9.73 7.24
N ASN A 197 1.87 10.67 6.31
CA ASN A 197 1.17 10.60 5.03
C ASN A 197 1.55 9.34 4.25
N PHE A 198 2.84 9.00 4.18
CA PHE A 198 3.31 7.81 3.50
C PHE A 198 2.78 6.52 4.15
N THR A 199 2.74 6.49 5.49
CA THR A 199 2.19 5.37 6.25
C THR A 199 0.68 5.22 5.99
N LEU A 200 -0.07 6.33 6.00
CA LEU A 200 -1.50 6.34 5.68
C LEU A 200 -1.76 5.92 4.24
N LEU A 201 -0.96 6.38 3.28
CA LEU A 201 -1.08 5.99 1.87
C LEU A 201 -0.86 4.49 1.70
N CYS A 202 0.16 3.93 2.36
CA CYS A 202 0.46 2.50 2.35
C CYS A 202 -0.69 1.69 2.97
N LEU A 203 -1.26 2.17 4.08
CA LEU A 203 -2.43 1.55 4.71
C LEU A 203 -3.65 1.56 3.77
N CYS A 204 -3.88 2.68 3.07
CA CYS A 204 -4.97 2.78 2.09
C CYS A 204 -4.80 1.78 0.94
N VAL A 205 -3.59 1.65 0.39
CA VAL A 205 -3.30 0.67 -0.67
C VAL A 205 -3.57 -0.76 -0.19
N GLN A 206 -3.15 -1.09 1.03
CA GLN A 206 -3.38 -2.41 1.60
C GLN A 206 -4.87 -2.69 1.87
N VAL A 207 -5.62 -1.70 2.35
CA VAL A 207 -7.08 -1.81 2.52
C VAL A 207 -7.77 -2.00 1.17
N SER A 208 -7.37 -1.27 0.13
CA SER A 208 -7.92 -1.45 -1.22
C SER A 208 -7.64 -2.85 -1.80
N MET A 209 -6.43 -3.38 -1.56
CA MET A 209 -6.07 -4.75 -1.98
C MET A 209 -6.93 -5.80 -1.27
N LEU A 210 -7.08 -5.69 0.05
CA LEU A 210 -7.93 -6.58 0.85
C LEU A 210 -9.39 -6.47 0.42
N GLN A 211 -9.87 -5.27 0.13
CA GLN A 211 -11.23 -5.05 -0.36
C GLN A 211 -11.44 -5.72 -1.71
N SER A 212 -10.50 -5.60 -2.65
CA SER A 212 -10.55 -6.31 -3.93
C SER A 212 -10.61 -7.83 -3.73
N GLN A 213 -9.75 -8.38 -2.86
CA GLN A 213 -9.73 -9.81 -2.56
C GLN A 213 -11.06 -10.31 -1.96
N VAL A 214 -11.68 -9.52 -1.06
CA VAL A 214 -13.00 -9.83 -0.50
C VAL A 214 -14.05 -9.85 -1.61
N HIS A 215 -14.08 -8.86 -2.49
CA HIS A 215 -15.03 -8.82 -3.62
C HIS A 215 -14.85 -10.02 -4.56
N THR A 216 -13.62 -10.43 -4.84
CA THR A 216 -13.35 -11.62 -5.65
C THR A 216 -13.85 -12.89 -4.96
N SER A 217 -13.62 -13.04 -3.65
CA SER A 217 -14.11 -14.20 -2.89
C SER A 217 -15.63 -14.25 -2.82
N GLU A 218 -16.29 -13.10 -2.71
CA GLU A 218 -17.75 -13.00 -2.69
C GLU A 218 -18.36 -13.39 -4.04
N ALA A 219 -17.77 -12.92 -5.15
CA ALA A 219 -18.20 -13.32 -6.50
C ALA A 219 -18.08 -14.84 -6.72
N LEU A 220 -16.97 -15.44 -6.29
CA LEU A 220 -16.78 -16.90 -6.36
C LEU A 220 -17.82 -17.66 -5.52
N LEU A 221 -18.15 -17.18 -4.32
CA LEU A 221 -19.18 -17.78 -3.48
C LEU A 221 -20.57 -17.68 -4.12
N GLN A 222 -20.90 -16.56 -4.76
CA GLN A 222 -22.15 -16.40 -5.49
C GLN A 222 -22.27 -17.38 -6.65
N ASP A 223 -21.19 -17.57 -7.42
CA ASP A 223 -21.19 -18.50 -8.54
C ASP A 223 -21.26 -19.96 -8.08
N LEU A 224 -20.59 -20.29 -6.97
CA LEU A 224 -20.70 -21.61 -6.34
C LEU A 224 -22.12 -21.87 -5.84
N GLN A 225 -22.77 -20.87 -5.23
CA GLN A 225 -24.17 -20.95 -4.82
C GLN A 225 -25.11 -21.15 -6.01
N LYS A 226 -24.90 -20.43 -7.13
CA LYS A 226 -25.66 -20.65 -8.36
C LYS A 226 -25.46 -22.06 -8.89
N SER A 227 -24.22 -22.54 -8.99
CA SER A 227 -23.91 -23.90 -9.46
C SER A 227 -24.54 -24.98 -8.56
N PHE A 228 -24.55 -24.78 -7.24
CA PHE A 228 -25.20 -25.68 -6.31
C PHE A 228 -26.73 -25.71 -6.53
N SER A 229 -27.37 -24.55 -6.69
CA SER A 229 -28.81 -24.50 -6.97
C SER A 229 -29.17 -25.19 -8.29
N GLN A 230 -28.33 -25.03 -9.31
CA GLN A 230 -28.51 -25.67 -10.61
C GLN A 230 -28.35 -27.20 -10.51
N SER A 231 -27.33 -27.68 -9.82
CA SER A 231 -27.12 -29.13 -9.64
C SER A 231 -28.25 -29.76 -8.80
N GLN A 232 -28.70 -29.05 -7.75
CA GLN A 232 -29.84 -29.47 -6.94
C GLN A 232 -31.11 -29.60 -7.77
N ASN A 233 -31.44 -28.60 -8.59
CA ASN A 233 -32.61 -28.64 -9.48
C ASN A 233 -32.50 -29.76 -10.53
N ALA A 234 -31.31 -29.98 -11.10
CA ALA A 234 -31.08 -31.07 -12.04
C ALA A 234 -31.30 -32.45 -11.41
N VAL A 235 -30.84 -32.65 -10.17
CA VAL A 235 -31.07 -33.90 -9.43
C VAL A 235 -32.55 -34.08 -9.09
N GLN A 236 -33.24 -33.02 -8.68
CA GLN A 236 -34.68 -33.07 -8.43
C GLN A 236 -35.47 -33.44 -9.70
N SER A 237 -35.11 -32.87 -10.86
CA SER A 237 -35.74 -33.22 -12.14
C SER A 237 -35.54 -34.68 -12.49
N ARG A 238 -34.30 -35.19 -12.35
CA ARG A 238 -34.01 -36.61 -12.62
C ARG A 238 -34.76 -37.54 -11.67
N LEU A 239 -34.88 -37.18 -10.40
CA LEU A 239 -35.65 -37.96 -9.43
C LEU A 239 -37.15 -37.97 -9.79
N ALA A 240 -37.70 -36.83 -10.23
CA ALA A 240 -39.07 -36.74 -10.69
C ALA A 240 -39.31 -37.61 -11.93
N GLU A 241 -38.41 -37.56 -12.92
CA GLU A 241 -38.46 -38.41 -14.13
C GLU A 241 -38.40 -39.91 -13.79
N LEU A 242 -37.48 -40.31 -12.90
CA LEU A 242 -37.38 -41.70 -12.44
C LEU A 242 -38.64 -42.15 -11.69
N SER A 243 -39.22 -41.28 -10.85
CA SER A 243 -40.47 -41.61 -10.14
C SER A 243 -41.66 -41.77 -11.12
N PHE A 244 -41.69 -40.96 -12.17
CA PHE A 244 -42.72 -41.04 -13.20
C PHE A 244 -42.55 -42.30 -14.07
N SER A 245 -41.32 -42.62 -14.48
CA SER A 245 -41.02 -43.83 -15.24
C SER A 245 -41.30 -45.10 -14.43
N GLN A 246 -40.95 -45.10 -13.14
CA GLN A 246 -41.28 -46.18 -12.20
C GLN A 246 -42.79 -46.37 -12.09
N ARG A 247 -43.56 -45.29 -11.90
CA ARG A 247 -45.03 -45.38 -11.79
C ARG A 247 -45.64 -45.92 -13.08
N LYS A 248 -45.19 -45.45 -14.24
CA LYS A 248 -45.64 -45.94 -15.55
C LYS A 248 -45.33 -47.42 -15.73
N MET A 249 -44.13 -47.86 -15.40
CA MET A 249 -43.73 -49.27 -15.45
C MET A 249 -44.56 -50.14 -14.50
N CYS A 250 -44.83 -49.68 -13.27
CA CYS A 250 -45.72 -50.40 -12.34
C CYS A 250 -47.15 -50.53 -12.87
N SER A 251 -47.68 -49.50 -13.55
CA SER A 251 -48.99 -49.55 -14.21
C SER A 251 -49.01 -50.54 -15.38
N GLU A 252 -47.97 -50.56 -16.21
CA GLU A 252 -47.82 -51.53 -17.31
C GLU A 252 -47.70 -52.98 -16.82
N LEU A 253 -46.89 -53.22 -15.77
CA LEU A 253 -46.80 -54.54 -15.14
C LEU A 253 -48.13 -55.00 -14.55
N SER A 254 -48.90 -54.08 -13.97
CA SER A 254 -50.22 -54.39 -13.40
C SER A 254 -51.25 -54.71 -14.49
N ARG A 255 -51.14 -54.07 -15.67
CA ARG A 255 -51.96 -54.37 -16.85
C ARG A 255 -51.64 -55.75 -17.42
N LEU A 256 -50.36 -56.02 -17.68
CA LEU A 256 -49.91 -57.32 -18.20
C LEU A 256 -50.27 -58.47 -17.24
N LYS A 257 -50.16 -58.26 -15.93
CA LYS A 257 -50.57 -59.25 -14.91
C LYS A 257 -52.08 -59.45 -14.82
N GLY A 258 -52.89 -58.47 -15.22
CA GLY A 258 -54.35 -58.60 -15.31
C GLY A 258 -54.84 -59.26 -16.59
N GLU A 259 -53.98 -59.36 -17.61
CA GLU A 259 -54.27 -59.92 -18.94
C GLU A 259 -53.88 -61.41 -19.05
N GLU A 260 -53.53 -62.05 -17.93
CA GLU A 260 -53.05 -63.44 -17.86
C GLU A 260 -54.10 -64.42 -17.32
N VAL A 261 -55.38 -64.05 -17.34
CA VAL A 261 -56.50 -64.93 -17.00
C VAL A 261 -57.55 -64.84 -18.09
N GLU A 262 -57.38 -65.66 -19.13
CA GLU A 262 -58.41 -66.36 -19.93
C GLU A 262 -57.76 -66.84 -21.24
N ASP A 263 -57.06 -67.98 -21.19
CA ASP A 263 -57.04 -68.91 -22.34
C ASP A 263 -56.83 -70.34 -21.83
N GLU A 264 -57.93 -71.09 -21.83
CA GLU A 264 -58.00 -72.53 -21.63
C GLU A 264 -57.73 -73.22 -22.98
N GLY A 265 -56.80 -74.17 -23.05
CA GLY A 265 -56.67 -74.99 -24.27
C GLY A 265 -55.42 -75.87 -24.36
N PRO A 266 -55.56 -77.21 -24.33
CA PRO A 266 -54.45 -78.15 -24.23
C PRO A 266 -53.86 -78.58 -25.58
N GLU A 267 -52.67 -79.17 -25.50
CA GLU A 267 -51.98 -80.02 -26.48
C GLU A 267 -51.32 -79.35 -27.69
N SER A 268 -49.98 -79.46 -27.76
CA SER A 268 -49.25 -79.78 -29.00
C SER A 268 -47.82 -80.26 -28.69
N SER A 269 -47.75 -81.57 -28.44
CA SER A 269 -46.75 -82.49 -29.00
C SER A 269 -45.42 -81.90 -29.48
N SER A 270 -44.38 -82.18 -28.68
CA SER A 270 -42.99 -82.15 -29.10
C SER A 270 -42.73 -83.20 -30.20
N SER A 271 -42.22 -82.78 -31.35
CA SER A 271 -41.22 -83.55 -32.10
C SER A 271 -40.48 -82.66 -33.11
N PHE A 272 -39.21 -82.35 -32.84
CA PHE A 272 -38.26 -81.85 -33.83
C PHE A 272 -36.92 -82.63 -33.71
N PRO A 273 -36.19 -82.86 -34.82
CA PRO A 273 -35.09 -83.82 -34.88
C PRO A 273 -33.80 -83.29 -34.22
N PRO A 274 -32.91 -84.16 -33.69
CA PRO A 274 -31.88 -83.76 -32.72
C PRO A 274 -30.62 -83.10 -33.30
N THR A 275 -30.55 -82.81 -34.61
CA THR A 275 -29.31 -82.33 -35.27
C THR A 275 -29.28 -80.84 -35.62
N LEU A 276 -30.42 -80.14 -35.66
CA LEU A 276 -30.47 -78.67 -35.88
C LEU A 276 -30.52 -77.87 -34.57
N GLN A 277 -31.16 -78.40 -33.53
CA GLN A 277 -31.24 -77.76 -32.21
C GLN A 277 -29.87 -77.62 -31.55
N GLY A 278 -29.01 -78.65 -31.67
CA GLY A 278 -27.67 -78.66 -31.09
C GLY A 278 -26.75 -77.59 -31.68
N ALA A 279 -26.78 -77.37 -32.99
CA ALA A 279 -25.99 -76.34 -33.66
C ALA A 279 -26.42 -74.91 -33.26
N HIS A 280 -27.73 -74.66 -33.11
CA HIS A 280 -28.23 -73.38 -32.63
C HIS A 280 -27.93 -73.14 -31.14
N CYS A 281 -27.95 -74.18 -30.31
CA CYS A 281 -27.52 -74.10 -28.91
C CYS A 281 -26.01 -73.86 -28.79
N GLU A 282 -25.21 -74.52 -29.63
CA GLU A 282 -23.75 -74.32 -29.68
C GLU A 282 -23.39 -72.91 -30.14
N GLU A 283 -24.05 -72.38 -31.16
CA GLU A 283 -23.82 -71.01 -31.63
C GLU A 283 -24.23 -69.96 -30.59
N ARG A 284 -25.32 -70.18 -29.85
CA ARG A 284 -25.71 -69.33 -28.71
C ARG A 284 -24.63 -69.29 -27.63
N LEU A 285 -24.07 -70.45 -27.28
CA LEU A 285 -22.99 -70.54 -26.30
C LEU A 285 -21.70 -69.86 -26.80
N ARG A 286 -21.39 -69.93 -28.10
CA ARG A 286 -20.24 -69.21 -28.68
C ARG A 286 -20.41 -67.69 -28.57
N ILE A 287 -21.58 -67.17 -28.91
CA ILE A 287 -21.89 -65.73 -28.77
C ILE A 287 -21.79 -65.30 -27.30
N GLU A 288 -22.30 -66.12 -26.39
CA GLU A 288 -22.24 -65.84 -24.95
C GLU A 288 -20.79 -65.86 -24.43
N ILE A 289 -19.95 -66.79 -24.89
CA ILE A 289 -18.52 -66.82 -24.56
C ILE A 289 -17.80 -65.57 -25.09
N VAL A 290 -18.10 -65.12 -26.31
CA VAL A 290 -17.50 -63.90 -26.87
C VAL A 290 -17.95 -62.66 -26.09
N ASN A 291 -19.24 -62.53 -25.79
CA ASN A 291 -19.78 -61.43 -25.00
C ASN A 291 -19.19 -61.40 -23.57
N LEU A 292 -19.05 -62.56 -22.92
CA LEU A 292 -18.41 -62.65 -21.61
C LEU A 292 -16.91 -62.30 -21.66
N ARG A 293 -16.21 -62.60 -22.77
CA ARG A 293 -14.81 -62.19 -22.98
C ARG A 293 -14.71 -60.67 -23.15
N GLU A 294 -15.56 -60.06 -23.97
CA GLU A 294 -15.62 -58.60 -24.14
C GLU A 294 -15.95 -57.90 -22.82
N GLN A 295 -16.86 -58.46 -22.01
CA GLN A 295 -17.15 -57.95 -20.67
C GLN A 295 -15.96 -58.09 -19.70
N LEU A 296 -15.16 -59.14 -19.84
CA LEU A 296 -13.94 -59.31 -19.05
C LEU A 296 -12.87 -58.29 -19.47
N ASP A 297 -12.68 -58.11 -20.78
CA ASP A 297 -11.69 -57.18 -21.32
C ASP A 297 -12.03 -55.74 -20.92
N THR A 298 -13.28 -55.31 -21.07
CA THR A 298 -13.75 -53.99 -20.59
C THR A 298 -13.54 -53.82 -19.08
N ARG A 299 -13.85 -54.85 -18.26
CA ARG A 299 -13.55 -54.84 -16.81
C ARG A 299 -12.06 -54.73 -16.50
N THR A 300 -11.18 -55.32 -17.30
CA THR A 300 -9.73 -55.20 -17.09
C THR A 300 -9.21 -53.80 -17.42
N GLU A 301 -9.72 -53.16 -18.48
CA GLU A 301 -9.40 -51.78 -18.84
C GLU A 301 -9.88 -50.79 -17.76
N GLU A 302 -11.11 -50.96 -17.27
CA GLU A 302 -11.65 -50.20 -16.14
C GLU A 302 -10.74 -50.32 -14.90
N ASN A 303 -10.22 -51.52 -14.61
CA ASN A 303 -9.35 -51.75 -13.46
C ASN A 303 -7.99 -51.06 -13.59
N VAL A 304 -7.42 -50.99 -14.80
CA VAL A 304 -6.20 -50.22 -15.08
C VAL A 304 -6.45 -48.72 -14.90
N GLN A 305 -7.59 -48.21 -15.38
CA GLN A 305 -7.98 -46.82 -15.17
C GLN A 305 -8.18 -46.50 -13.68
N LEU A 306 -8.83 -47.37 -12.92
CA LEU A 306 -8.98 -47.24 -11.47
C LEU A 306 -7.62 -47.25 -10.76
N SER A 307 -6.67 -48.09 -11.18
CA SER A 307 -5.30 -48.07 -10.67
C SER A 307 -4.61 -46.73 -10.92
N SER A 308 -4.72 -46.19 -12.14
CA SER A 308 -4.13 -44.89 -12.49
C SER A 308 -4.75 -43.74 -11.70
N LEU A 309 -6.09 -43.73 -11.57
CA LEU A 309 -6.80 -42.74 -10.77
C LEU A 309 -6.40 -42.85 -9.29
N LYS A 310 -6.23 -44.06 -8.76
CA LYS A 310 -5.77 -44.27 -7.38
C LYS A 310 -4.38 -43.67 -7.16
N THR A 311 -3.42 -43.94 -8.04
CA THR A 311 -2.06 -43.34 -7.93
C THR A 311 -2.10 -41.82 -8.01
N GLU A 312 -2.99 -41.27 -8.84
CA GLU A 312 -3.17 -39.82 -8.96
C GLU A 312 -3.80 -39.21 -7.70
N THR A 313 -4.79 -39.88 -7.10
CA THR A 313 -5.35 -39.44 -5.81
C THR A 313 -4.33 -39.48 -4.67
N GLU A 314 -3.46 -40.51 -4.62
CA GLU A 314 -2.37 -40.60 -3.64
C GLU A 314 -1.35 -39.48 -3.85
N ARG A 315 -1.00 -39.17 -5.10
CA ARG A 315 -0.11 -38.06 -5.46
C ARG A 315 -0.68 -36.71 -5.04
N ILE A 316 -1.96 -36.45 -5.33
CA ILE A 316 -2.65 -35.22 -4.93
C ILE A 316 -2.74 -35.12 -3.40
N GLN A 317 -3.02 -36.23 -2.72
CA GLN A 317 -3.08 -36.26 -1.25
C GLN A 317 -1.71 -35.93 -0.63
N ALA A 318 -0.62 -36.47 -1.16
CA ALA A 318 0.73 -36.13 -0.71
C ALA A 318 1.06 -34.64 -0.93
N GLN A 319 0.69 -34.07 -2.08
CA GLN A 319 0.85 -32.65 -2.35
C GLN A 319 0.05 -31.77 -1.39
N LYS A 320 -1.18 -32.17 -1.07
CA LYS A 320 -2.02 -31.49 -0.07
C LYS A 320 -1.36 -31.49 1.30
N ASP A 321 -0.83 -32.63 1.74
CA ASP A 321 -0.19 -32.76 3.05
C ASP A 321 1.11 -31.95 3.12
N GLN A 322 1.88 -31.92 2.03
CA GLN A 322 3.06 -31.06 1.89
C GLN A 322 2.70 -29.57 2.02
N LEU A 323 1.71 -29.10 1.27
CA LEU A 323 1.25 -27.70 1.34
C LEU A 323 0.69 -27.35 2.72
N GLN A 324 0.03 -28.30 3.40
CA GLN A 324 -0.42 -28.11 4.78
C GLN A 324 0.76 -27.95 5.75
N ALA A 325 1.83 -28.74 5.59
CA ALA A 325 3.04 -28.61 6.40
C ALA A 325 3.72 -27.25 6.17
N GLU A 326 3.86 -26.81 4.91
CA GLU A 326 4.42 -25.51 4.55
C GLU A 326 3.60 -24.35 5.11
N LEU A 327 2.26 -24.43 5.03
CA LEU A 327 1.38 -23.43 5.62
C LEU A 327 1.56 -23.32 7.14
N LEU A 328 1.71 -24.45 7.83
CA LEU A 328 1.97 -24.47 9.27
C LEU A 328 3.35 -23.88 9.60
N ALA A 329 4.39 -24.21 8.84
CA ALA A 329 5.71 -23.61 8.99
C ALA A 329 5.66 -22.09 8.82
N CYS A 330 5.04 -21.60 7.75
CA CYS A 330 4.85 -20.16 7.51
C CYS A 330 4.09 -19.48 8.65
N ARG A 331 3.05 -20.12 9.22
CA ARG A 331 2.33 -19.59 10.38
C ARG A 331 3.23 -19.47 11.61
N THR A 332 4.08 -20.46 11.88
CA THR A 332 5.00 -20.40 13.01
C THR A 332 6.05 -19.32 12.85
N GLU A 333 6.56 -19.12 11.63
CA GLU A 333 7.50 -18.04 11.31
C GLU A 333 6.86 -16.66 11.46
N LEU A 334 5.64 -16.47 10.97
CA LEU A 334 4.89 -15.23 11.16
C LEU A 334 4.67 -14.92 12.64
N GLU A 335 4.39 -15.92 13.47
CA GLU A 335 4.22 -15.71 14.91
C GLU A 335 5.53 -15.34 15.59
N ALA A 336 6.64 -15.98 15.21
CA ALA A 336 7.98 -15.60 15.68
C ALA A 336 8.34 -14.15 15.30
N LEU A 337 8.05 -13.75 14.06
CA LEU A 337 8.27 -12.38 13.57
C LEU A 337 7.39 -11.36 14.32
N ARG A 338 6.13 -11.70 14.65
CA ARG A 338 5.27 -10.84 15.48
C ARG A 338 5.85 -10.63 16.87
N VAL A 339 6.37 -11.68 17.51
CA VAL A 339 7.02 -11.57 18.82
C VAL A 339 8.27 -10.69 18.72
N ALA A 340 9.13 -10.90 17.71
CA ALA A 340 10.30 -10.07 17.48
C ALA A 340 9.94 -8.59 17.26
N LEU A 341 8.90 -8.32 16.46
CA LEU A 341 8.39 -6.96 16.23
C LEU A 341 7.93 -6.31 17.54
N SER A 342 7.20 -7.05 18.39
CA SER A 342 6.76 -6.55 19.69
C SER A 342 7.93 -6.19 20.62
N HIS A 343 9.03 -6.95 20.56
CA HIS A 343 10.25 -6.68 21.31
C HIS A 343 10.98 -5.43 20.80
N VAL A 344 11.09 -5.28 19.48
CA VAL A 344 11.67 -4.07 18.87
C VAL A 344 10.83 -2.83 19.19
N GLN A 345 9.51 -2.95 19.20
CA GLN A 345 8.63 -1.83 19.57
C GLN A 345 8.76 -1.43 21.04
N SER A 346 8.88 -2.39 21.97
CA SER A 346 9.05 -2.09 23.39
C SER A 346 10.42 -1.46 23.68
N THR A 347 11.48 -1.96 23.06
CA THR A 347 12.83 -1.38 23.16
C THR A 347 12.90 0.02 22.56
N ASN A 348 12.25 0.26 21.41
CA ASN A 348 12.17 1.60 20.82
C ASN A 348 11.46 2.60 21.74
N LYS A 349 10.35 2.19 22.37
CA LYS A 349 9.65 3.01 23.37
C LYS A 349 10.54 3.35 24.56
N ALA A 350 11.28 2.38 25.09
CA ALA A 350 12.22 2.59 26.19
C ALA A 350 13.36 3.56 25.80
N LEU A 351 13.98 3.35 24.63
CA LEU A 351 15.01 4.25 24.13
C LEU A 351 14.46 5.67 23.87
N SER A 352 13.21 5.79 23.44
CA SER A 352 12.56 7.09 23.28
C SER A 352 12.35 7.80 24.62
N SER A 353 11.97 7.09 25.68
CA SER A 353 11.88 7.69 27.02
C SER A 353 13.24 8.11 27.56
N ASP A 354 14.28 7.28 27.35
CA ASP A 354 15.63 7.59 27.79
C ASP A 354 16.20 8.80 27.05
N LYS A 355 15.96 8.88 25.73
CA LYS A 355 16.30 10.06 24.91
C LYS A 355 15.66 11.32 25.46
N ALA A 356 14.37 11.27 25.79
CA ALA A 356 13.66 12.43 26.36
C ALA A 356 14.23 12.83 27.73
N ALA A 357 14.54 11.85 28.58
CA ALA A 357 15.15 12.10 29.89
C ALA A 357 16.54 12.76 29.76
N LEU A 358 17.39 12.25 28.87
CA LEU A 358 18.71 12.83 28.60
C LEU A 358 18.60 14.23 27.99
N GLN A 359 17.65 14.47 27.09
CA GLN A 359 17.39 15.80 26.55
C GLN A 359 17.01 16.79 27.66
N GLN A 360 16.17 16.38 28.61
CA GLN A 360 15.79 17.21 29.74
C GLN A 360 17.00 17.53 30.64
N GLN A 361 17.85 16.55 30.92
CA GLN A 361 19.09 16.75 31.70
C GLN A 361 20.05 17.73 31.01
N CYS A 362 20.20 17.64 29.67
CA CYS A 362 21.00 18.58 28.90
C CYS A 362 20.48 20.03 29.01
N LEU A 363 19.16 20.22 29.01
CA LEU A 363 18.56 21.55 29.19
C LEU A 363 18.81 22.09 30.59
N GLU A 364 18.69 21.25 31.61
CA GLU A 364 18.95 21.63 33.00
C GLU A 364 20.42 22.02 33.23
N LEU A 365 21.37 21.21 32.76
CA LEU A 365 22.79 21.53 32.81
C LEU A 365 23.11 22.82 32.05
N ARG A 366 22.47 23.04 30.89
CA ARG A 366 22.63 24.30 30.14
C ARG A 366 22.14 25.50 30.94
N SER A 367 21.01 25.37 31.63
CA SER A 367 20.49 26.42 32.53
C SER A 367 21.48 26.72 33.66
N GLN A 368 22.04 25.67 34.30
CA GLN A 368 23.05 25.82 35.35
C GLN A 368 24.31 26.55 34.84
N VAL A 369 24.79 26.20 33.63
CA VAL A 369 25.95 26.89 33.01
C VAL A 369 25.65 28.36 32.74
N ILE A 370 24.44 28.70 32.28
CA ILE A 370 24.04 30.10 32.05
C ILE A 370 24.01 30.87 33.39
N SER A 371 23.48 30.25 34.45
CA SER A 371 23.46 30.85 35.79
C SER A 371 24.87 31.09 36.33
N LEU A 372 25.76 30.10 36.25
CA LEU A 372 27.15 30.23 36.67
C LEU A 372 27.91 31.29 35.88
N ARG A 373 27.69 31.39 34.56
CA ARG A 373 28.28 32.46 33.73
C ARG A 373 27.85 33.84 34.22
N SER A 374 26.55 34.04 34.47
CA SER A 374 26.05 35.31 35.02
C SER A 374 26.67 35.63 36.39
N GLN A 375 26.84 34.64 37.27
CA GLN A 375 27.54 34.83 38.55
C GLN A 375 29.00 35.23 38.36
N VAL A 376 29.70 34.64 37.39
CA VAL A 376 31.08 35.03 37.07
C VAL A 376 31.13 36.45 36.52
N ASP A 377 30.23 36.84 35.62
CA ASP A 377 30.18 38.18 35.02
C ASP A 377 29.91 39.27 36.07
N THR A 378 28.97 39.00 36.99
CA THR A 378 28.69 39.92 38.13
C THR A 378 29.89 40.04 39.07
N SER A 379 30.54 38.92 39.41
CA SER A 379 31.76 38.94 40.22
C SER A 379 32.90 39.71 39.53
N GLN A 380 33.05 39.55 38.22
CA GLN A 380 34.05 40.27 37.43
C GLN A 380 33.77 41.78 37.42
N THR A 381 32.51 42.17 37.25
CA THR A 381 32.10 43.59 37.29
C THR A 381 32.44 44.20 38.64
N VAL A 382 32.06 43.54 39.73
CA VAL A 382 32.39 44.00 41.10
C VAL A 382 33.91 44.12 41.29
N GLN A 383 34.70 43.15 40.78
CA GLN A 383 36.15 43.23 40.87
C GLN A 383 36.72 44.45 40.11
N MET A 384 36.20 44.75 38.93
CA MET A 384 36.60 45.92 38.15
C MET A 384 36.27 47.22 38.89
N ASP A 385 35.10 47.32 39.50
CA ASP A 385 34.69 48.49 40.29
C ASP A 385 35.62 48.70 41.48
N PHE A 386 35.99 47.63 42.19
CA PHE A 386 36.95 47.70 43.30
C PHE A 386 38.34 48.15 42.83
N VAL A 387 38.81 47.66 41.67
CA VAL A 387 40.09 48.10 41.09
C VAL A 387 40.04 49.58 40.75
N GLN A 388 38.99 50.05 40.08
CA GLN A 388 38.81 51.47 39.75
C GLN A 388 38.74 52.35 41.00
N LEU A 389 37.97 51.93 42.01
CA LEU A 389 37.89 52.64 43.29
C LEU A 389 39.26 52.72 43.96
N SER A 390 40.03 51.62 43.96
CA SER A 390 41.36 51.59 44.57
C SER A 390 42.35 52.52 43.84
N GLN A 391 42.29 52.58 42.51
CA GLN A 391 43.11 53.47 41.70
C GLN A 391 42.73 54.94 41.94
N SER A 392 41.44 55.26 41.95
CA SER A 392 40.95 56.61 42.26
C SER A 392 41.38 57.07 43.66
N LEU A 393 41.25 56.19 44.65
CA LEU A 393 41.70 56.46 46.01
C LEU A 393 43.22 56.69 46.08
N GLN A 394 44.02 55.87 45.39
CA GLN A 394 45.47 56.05 45.31
C GLN A 394 45.86 57.40 44.71
N VAL A 395 45.19 57.83 43.63
CA VAL A 395 45.42 59.14 43.01
C VAL A 395 45.05 60.26 43.98
N LYS A 396 43.87 60.20 44.63
CA LYS A 396 43.44 61.20 45.61
C LYS A 396 44.41 61.32 46.79
N LEU A 397 44.89 60.20 47.32
CA LEU A 397 45.87 60.19 48.41
C LEU A 397 47.20 60.81 47.96
N GLU A 398 47.64 60.56 46.74
CA GLU A 398 48.87 61.14 46.20
C GLU A 398 48.73 62.67 45.96
N LEU A 399 47.58 63.14 45.49
CA LEU A 399 47.28 64.57 45.37
C LEU A 399 47.30 65.26 46.73
N ILE A 400 46.69 64.64 47.75
CA ILE A 400 46.72 65.16 49.13
C ILE A 400 48.16 65.22 49.65
N ARG A 401 49.00 64.22 49.34
CA ARG A 401 50.42 64.20 49.71
C ARG A 401 51.21 65.35 49.07
N GLN A 402 50.81 65.77 47.88
CA GLN A 402 51.45 66.85 47.12
C GLN A 402 50.91 68.25 47.47
N ALA A 403 49.79 68.36 48.18
CA ALA A 403 49.17 69.63 48.52
C ALA A 403 50.03 70.44 49.52
N GLU A 404 50.21 71.74 49.25
CA GLU A 404 51.04 72.64 50.07
C GLU A 404 50.23 73.41 51.12
N SER A 405 48.89 73.34 51.06
CA SER A 405 47.98 74.05 51.98
C SER A 405 46.75 73.22 52.37
N PHE A 406 46.17 73.54 53.52
CA PHE A 406 44.97 72.86 54.04
C PHE A 406 43.72 73.08 53.17
N GLU A 407 43.57 74.27 52.58
CA GLU A 407 42.44 74.57 51.67
C GLU A 407 42.48 73.70 50.40
N GLN A 408 43.66 73.45 49.83
CA GLN A 408 43.83 72.52 48.69
C GLN A 408 43.44 71.08 49.03
N VAL A 409 43.80 70.60 50.23
CA VAL A 409 43.40 69.27 50.70
C VAL A 409 41.88 69.16 50.82
N LYS A 410 41.21 70.23 51.27
CA LYS A 410 39.75 70.28 51.40
C LYS A 410 39.06 70.24 50.04
N GLU A 411 39.59 70.96 49.06
CA GLU A 411 39.08 70.97 47.68
C GLU A 411 39.19 69.57 47.03
N ILE A 412 40.34 68.89 47.13
CA ILE A 412 40.55 67.52 46.61
C ILE A 412 39.60 66.50 47.24
N LEU A 413 39.21 66.69 48.50
CA LEU A 413 38.25 65.82 49.19
C LEU A 413 36.79 66.11 48.79
N GLU A 414 36.45 67.38 48.56
CA GLU A 414 35.10 67.80 48.14
C GLU A 414 34.80 67.43 46.67
N GLU A 415 35.82 67.37 45.80
CA GLU A 415 35.69 67.04 44.38
C GLU A 415 35.12 65.63 44.11
N GLY A 416 35.12 64.74 45.10
CA GLY A 416 34.52 63.40 45.01
C GLY A 416 33.03 63.29 45.35
N VAL A 417 32.43 64.29 45.99
CA VAL A 417 31.03 64.22 46.47
C VAL A 417 30.04 64.65 45.39
N SER A 418 30.48 65.46 44.42
CA SER A 418 29.59 66.05 43.41
C SER A 418 29.19 65.11 42.26
N GLU A 419 29.92 64.02 41.98
CA GLU A 419 29.58 63.11 40.86
C GLU A 419 28.68 61.92 41.23
N ALA A 420 28.47 61.62 42.52
CA ALA A 420 27.67 60.47 42.96
C ALA A 420 26.14 60.75 43.09
N GLY A 421 25.69 61.95 42.67
CA GLY A 421 24.35 62.48 42.96
C GLY A 421 23.36 62.53 41.80
N SER A 422 23.66 61.94 40.63
CA SER A 422 22.72 61.91 39.49
C SER A 422 22.09 60.53 39.33
N PRO A 423 20.76 60.37 39.49
CA PRO A 423 20.08 59.10 39.29
C PRO A 423 20.01 58.78 37.78
N PRO A 424 20.12 57.51 37.34
CA PRO A 424 19.80 57.16 35.97
C PRO A 424 18.28 57.23 35.82
N ALA A 425 17.82 58.20 35.03
CA ALA A 425 16.48 58.23 34.49
C ALA A 425 16.30 57.07 33.50
N ASP A 426 15.15 56.39 33.64
CA ASP A 426 14.42 55.59 32.66
C ASP A 426 15.19 54.78 31.60
N ALA A 427 14.97 53.46 31.62
CA ALA A 427 14.77 52.69 30.40
C ALA A 427 13.73 51.57 30.66
N SER A 428 12.64 51.66 29.89
CA SER A 428 11.62 50.63 29.68
C SER A 428 12.17 49.41 28.94
#